data_AF-A0A3M1RPP3-F1
#
_entry.id   AF-A0A3M1RPP3-F1
#
_cell.length_a   1.000
_cell.length_b   1.000
_cell.length_c   1.000
_cell.angle_alpha   90.00
_cell.angle_beta   90.00
_cell.angle_gamma   90.00
#
_symmetry.space_group_name_H-M   'P 1'
#
loop_
_entity.id
_entity.type
_entity.pdbx_description
1 polymer ?
#
loop_
_entity_poly.entity_id
_entity_poly.type
_entity_poly.pdbx_seq_one_letter_code
_entity_poly.pdbx_strand_id
1 'polypeptide(L)'
;MSTRTYQHVIDDIREAVASPADIDNDRMAALAEEYAELCRNVVKRISECVDLVRSGETAEALRLAEHEPRLIDLMALVDFPERDTWTDLCRLLGLPLPPSLEVSHLDILQEIYQSSTGVDELRRQWCFLNIVRAPLIKRIACLRRLVQADPLNLAWQEDLITFESARHEEIVRELSAAVKKGDREALERLYEELNSFDWTKAPPSKITDRAERELQKLRLRDKHERVKQLAEQIHEAYAKGDVDQTESLLVEFDALRSELGIGDDASVSHEVLPAREWTAEQRDIQIREQEERRAVRALEAALDRGASIEELNKLYQVATRTGHELPVELHRRYALACRERETESRRSYQFKLALIGAAAVVLVVAVFFVVMQVSDYRNRADVIATIHTFIEERNLDAAQEYVDRLRSENPQLVAHPQVQAAVAELETALAE
;
A
#
# COMPACT_ATOMS: atom_id res chain seq x y z
N MET A 1 -46.93 51.01 -4.80
CA MET A 1 -46.29 52.20 -4.22
C MET A 1 -44.89 52.34 -4.80
N SER A 2 -44.45 53.54 -5.15
CA SER A 2 -43.12 53.78 -5.74
C SER A 2 -42.05 53.91 -4.64
N THR A 3 -40.80 53.53 -4.91
CA THR A 3 -39.64 53.72 -4.01
C THR A 3 -39.54 55.14 -3.44
N ARG A 4 -39.95 56.13 -4.25
CA ARG A 4 -40.01 57.54 -3.85
C ARG A 4 -40.93 57.80 -2.65
N THR A 5 -42.04 57.09 -2.55
CA THR A 5 -42.98 57.21 -1.42
C THR A 5 -42.35 56.70 -0.13
N TYR A 6 -41.61 55.59 -0.20
CA TYR A 6 -40.92 55.05 0.98
C TYR A 6 -39.74 55.92 1.42
N GLN A 7 -39.05 56.57 0.48
CA GLN A 7 -37.93 57.46 0.80
C GLN A 7 -38.37 58.68 1.59
N HIS A 8 -39.53 59.26 1.27
CA HIS A 8 -40.11 60.35 2.04
C HIS A 8 -40.39 59.96 3.50
N VAL A 9 -40.86 58.74 3.77
CA VAL A 9 -41.09 58.25 5.14
C VAL A 9 -39.77 58.18 5.93
N ILE A 10 -38.69 57.70 5.32
CA ILE A 10 -37.37 57.61 5.99
C ILE A 10 -36.77 58.99 6.22
N ASP A 11 -36.92 59.92 5.28
CA ASP A 11 -36.43 61.29 5.42
C ASP A 11 -37.18 62.04 6.54
N ASP A 12 -38.50 61.88 6.62
CA ASP A 12 -39.32 62.42 7.73
C ASP A 12 -38.94 61.80 9.09
N ILE A 13 -38.58 60.51 9.12
CA ILE A 13 -38.07 59.86 10.35
C ILE A 13 -36.70 60.41 10.75
N ARG A 14 -35.81 60.67 9.79
CA ARG A 14 -34.50 61.29 10.10
C ARG A 14 -34.66 62.69 10.66
N GLU A 15 -35.58 63.49 10.11
CA GLU A 15 -35.93 64.80 10.65
C GLU A 15 -36.51 64.67 12.08
N ALA A 16 -37.36 63.67 12.31
CA ALA A 16 -37.93 63.37 13.63
C ALA A 16 -36.87 62.97 14.67
N VAL A 17 -35.88 62.17 14.26
CA VAL A 17 -34.76 61.78 15.14
C VAL A 17 -33.84 62.97 15.43
N ALA A 18 -33.63 63.87 14.46
CA ALA A 18 -32.79 65.05 14.62
C ALA A 18 -33.42 66.12 15.52
N SER A 19 -34.74 66.34 15.41
CA SER A 19 -35.49 67.32 16.19
C SER A 19 -36.79 66.75 16.78
N PRO A 20 -36.73 65.90 17.83
CA PRO A 20 -37.91 65.24 18.39
C PRO A 20 -38.93 66.18 19.05
N ALA A 21 -38.53 67.40 19.43
CA ALA A 21 -39.38 68.38 20.11
C ALA A 21 -40.31 69.14 19.17
N ASP A 22 -40.03 69.14 17.86
CA ASP A 22 -40.74 69.93 16.86
C ASP A 22 -41.87 69.15 16.17
N ILE A 23 -42.01 67.86 16.48
CA ILE A 23 -42.99 66.96 15.86
C ILE A 23 -44.08 66.59 16.87
N ASP A 24 -45.33 66.73 16.45
CA ASP A 24 -46.49 66.32 17.23
C ASP A 24 -46.52 64.79 17.44
N ASN A 25 -47.03 64.36 18.60
CA ASN A 25 -47.07 62.95 18.99
C ASN A 25 -47.92 62.11 18.03
N ASP A 26 -49.01 62.68 17.50
CA ASP A 26 -49.86 62.02 16.50
C ASP A 26 -49.10 61.78 15.18
N ARG A 27 -48.23 62.71 14.78
CA ARG A 27 -47.38 62.58 13.59
C ARG A 27 -46.25 61.57 13.81
N MET A 28 -45.65 61.54 15.01
CA MET A 28 -44.67 60.50 15.37
C MET A 28 -45.29 59.10 15.36
N ALA A 29 -46.52 58.95 15.87
CA ALA A 29 -47.24 57.69 15.86
C ALA A 29 -47.56 57.23 14.42
N ALA A 30 -47.98 58.15 13.54
CA ALA A 30 -48.21 57.84 12.13
C ALA A 30 -46.93 57.37 11.43
N LEU A 31 -45.81 58.07 11.62
CA LEU A 31 -44.50 57.69 11.03
C LEU A 31 -44.01 56.32 11.55
N ALA A 32 -44.21 56.03 12.85
CA ALA A 32 -43.85 54.75 13.43
C ALA A 32 -44.66 53.59 12.84
N GLU A 33 -45.97 53.79 12.64
CA GLU A 33 -46.83 52.78 12.01
C GLU A 33 -46.47 52.57 10.53
N GLU A 34 -46.27 53.65 9.77
CA GLU A 34 -45.88 53.59 8.36
C GLU A 34 -44.53 52.86 8.17
N TYR A 35 -43.55 53.16 9.02
CA TYR A 35 -42.26 52.47 8.99
C TYR A 35 -42.36 51.00 9.42
N ALA A 36 -43.15 50.70 10.46
CA ALA A 36 -43.37 49.33 10.90
C ALA A 36 -44.08 48.51 9.82
N GLU A 37 -45.05 49.09 9.09
CA GLU A 37 -45.72 48.47 7.96
C GLU A 37 -44.76 48.21 6.79
N LEU A 38 -43.93 49.20 6.45
CA LEU A 38 -42.88 49.04 5.44
C LEU A 38 -41.94 47.86 5.78
N CYS A 39 -41.47 47.80 7.03
CA CYS A 39 -40.61 46.71 7.50
C CYS A 39 -41.34 45.35 7.44
N ARG A 40 -42.62 45.29 7.83
CA ARG A 40 -43.44 44.05 7.72
C ARG A 40 -43.58 43.59 6.27
N ASN A 41 -43.76 44.50 5.34
CA ASN A 41 -43.87 44.19 3.91
C ASN A 41 -42.55 43.63 3.35
N VAL A 42 -41.42 44.20 3.76
CA VAL A 42 -40.09 43.67 3.43
C VAL A 42 -39.91 42.27 4.00
N VAL A 43 -40.17 42.06 5.30
CA VAL A 43 -40.06 40.74 5.95
C VAL A 43 -40.94 39.70 5.27
N LYS A 44 -42.20 40.03 4.98
CA LYS A 44 -43.13 39.12 4.31
C LYS A 44 -42.60 38.65 2.95
N ARG A 45 -42.10 39.57 2.14
CA ARG A 45 -41.56 39.26 0.82
C ARG A 45 -40.28 38.44 0.90
N ILE A 46 -39.45 38.68 1.92
CA ILE A 46 -38.28 37.83 2.22
C ILE A 46 -38.74 36.40 2.53
N SER A 47 -39.74 36.22 3.39
CA SER A 47 -40.28 34.90 3.73
C SER A 47 -40.83 34.16 2.51
N GLU A 48 -41.54 34.84 1.62
CA GLU A 48 -42.03 34.26 0.37
C GLU A 48 -40.87 33.83 -0.57
N CYS A 49 -39.82 34.64 -0.70
CA CYS A 49 -38.61 34.24 -1.42
C CYS A 49 -37.95 32.99 -0.80
N VAL A 50 -37.91 32.91 0.53
CA VAL A 50 -37.33 31.77 1.27
C VAL A 50 -38.10 30.49 0.99
N ASP A 51 -39.44 30.54 1.01
CA ASP A 51 -40.28 29.39 0.75
C ASP A 51 -40.11 28.88 -0.69
N LEU A 52 -39.97 29.78 -1.67
CA LEU A 52 -39.71 29.44 -3.07
C LEU A 52 -38.33 28.79 -3.28
N VAL A 53 -37.29 29.24 -2.56
CA VAL A 53 -35.98 28.58 -2.64
C VAL A 53 -36.04 27.18 -2.02
N ARG A 54 -36.74 27.02 -0.89
CA ARG A 54 -36.93 25.71 -0.25
C ARG A 54 -37.71 24.73 -1.11
N SER A 55 -38.60 25.20 -1.98
CA SER A 55 -39.31 24.37 -2.96
C SER A 55 -38.49 24.08 -4.23
N GLY A 56 -37.28 24.61 -4.35
CA GLY A 56 -36.39 24.45 -5.51
C GLY A 56 -36.69 25.41 -6.67
N GLU A 57 -37.52 26.42 -6.45
CA GLU A 57 -37.97 27.39 -7.46
C GLU A 57 -37.14 28.69 -7.43
N THR A 58 -35.80 28.58 -7.51
CA THR A 58 -34.88 29.73 -7.37
C THR A 58 -35.11 30.84 -8.41
N ALA A 59 -35.56 30.49 -9.63
CA ALA A 59 -35.87 31.47 -10.67
C ALA A 59 -37.11 32.31 -10.33
N GLU A 60 -38.11 31.71 -9.67
CA GLU A 60 -39.31 32.41 -9.22
C GLU A 60 -38.99 33.29 -8.01
N ALA A 61 -38.16 32.79 -7.08
CA ALA A 61 -37.68 33.55 -5.95
C ALA A 61 -36.89 34.80 -6.41
N LEU A 62 -36.07 34.67 -7.45
CA LEU A 62 -35.35 35.79 -8.07
C LEU A 62 -36.33 36.80 -8.69
N ARG A 63 -37.33 36.32 -9.45
CA ARG A 63 -38.36 37.19 -10.03
C ARG A 63 -39.14 37.94 -8.96
N LEU A 64 -39.50 37.26 -7.88
CA LEU A 64 -40.17 37.87 -6.74
C LEU A 64 -39.28 38.89 -6.03
N ALA A 65 -37.97 38.65 -5.91
CA ALA A 65 -37.02 39.62 -5.32
C ALA A 65 -36.81 40.86 -6.23
N GLU A 66 -36.85 40.68 -7.54
CA GLU A 66 -36.62 41.74 -8.54
C GLU A 66 -37.89 42.54 -8.90
N HIS A 67 -39.09 42.09 -8.49
CA HIS A 67 -40.33 42.83 -8.72
C HIS A 67 -40.25 44.27 -8.17
N GLU A 68 -40.77 45.27 -8.89
CA GLU A 68 -40.65 46.66 -8.43
C GLU A 68 -41.63 46.97 -7.27
N PRO A 69 -41.20 47.69 -6.22
CA PRO A 69 -39.82 48.14 -5.95
C PRO A 69 -38.94 46.97 -5.48
N ARG A 70 -37.70 46.91 -5.99
CA ARG A 70 -36.82 45.75 -5.78
C ARG A 70 -36.56 45.51 -4.30
N LEU A 71 -36.55 44.24 -3.91
CA LEU A 71 -36.42 43.86 -2.50
C LEU A 71 -35.14 44.41 -1.86
N ILE A 72 -34.04 44.38 -2.61
CA ILE A 72 -32.76 44.91 -2.12
C ILE A 72 -32.78 46.42 -1.91
N ASP A 73 -33.44 47.17 -2.78
CA ASP A 73 -33.55 48.63 -2.65
C ASP A 73 -34.42 48.98 -1.45
N LEU A 74 -35.49 48.21 -1.22
CA LEU A 74 -36.31 48.34 -0.02
C LEU A 74 -35.52 48.01 1.25
N MET A 75 -34.70 46.94 1.23
CA MET A 75 -33.85 46.57 2.34
C MET A 75 -32.81 47.65 2.66
N ALA A 76 -32.16 48.21 1.64
CA ALA A 76 -31.22 49.32 1.77
C ALA A 76 -31.90 50.57 2.37
N LEU A 77 -33.16 50.78 2.02
CA LEU A 77 -33.93 51.93 2.46
C LEU A 77 -34.39 51.80 3.92
N VAL A 78 -34.86 50.62 4.33
CA VAL A 78 -35.28 50.40 5.73
C VAL A 78 -34.12 50.31 6.71
N ASP A 79 -32.91 50.00 6.22
CA ASP A 79 -31.68 49.92 7.01
C ASP A 79 -30.84 51.19 6.90
N PHE A 80 -31.28 52.26 7.58
CA PHE A 80 -30.60 53.55 7.62
C PHE A 80 -29.80 53.75 8.94
N PRO A 81 -28.77 54.62 8.97
CA PRO A 81 -27.87 54.76 10.12
C PRO A 81 -28.57 55.10 11.45
N GLU A 82 -29.63 55.91 11.39
CA GLU A 82 -30.38 56.38 12.56
C GLU A 82 -31.46 55.38 13.05
N ARG A 83 -31.57 54.19 12.43
CA ARG A 83 -32.63 53.21 12.71
C ARG A 83 -32.67 52.75 14.17
N ASP A 84 -31.52 52.49 14.78
CA ASP A 84 -31.44 52.04 16.17
C ASP A 84 -31.96 53.13 17.11
N THR A 85 -31.55 54.37 16.87
CA THR A 85 -32.02 55.56 17.60
C THR A 85 -33.53 55.76 17.45
N TRP A 86 -34.07 55.58 16.24
CA TRP A 86 -35.52 55.64 15.99
C TRP A 86 -36.26 54.53 16.74
N THR A 87 -35.72 53.31 16.75
CA THR A 87 -36.31 52.16 17.45
C THR A 87 -36.35 52.38 18.96
N ASP A 88 -35.29 52.96 19.53
CA ASP A 88 -35.23 53.32 20.93
C ASP A 88 -36.22 54.45 21.28
N LEU A 89 -36.37 55.44 20.41
CA LEU A 89 -37.36 56.50 20.56
C LEU A 89 -38.80 55.95 20.53
N CYS A 90 -39.11 55.07 19.57
CA CYS A 90 -40.41 54.39 19.50
C CYS A 90 -40.68 53.58 20.77
N ARG A 91 -39.67 52.88 21.30
CA ARG A 91 -39.79 52.11 22.55
C ARG A 91 -40.09 53.02 23.75
N LEU A 92 -39.39 54.16 23.84
CA LEU A 92 -39.57 55.13 24.92
C LEU A 92 -40.97 55.76 24.92
N LEU A 93 -41.50 56.03 23.73
CA LEU A 93 -42.80 56.68 23.53
C LEU A 93 -43.98 55.69 23.46
N GLY A 94 -43.72 54.38 23.53
CA GLY A 94 -44.75 53.34 23.45
C GLY A 94 -45.37 53.18 22.06
N LEU A 95 -44.63 53.53 21.00
CA LEU A 95 -45.06 53.47 19.61
C LEU A 95 -44.81 52.09 18.98
N PRO A 96 -45.46 51.77 17.85
CA PRO A 96 -45.23 50.52 17.12
C PRO A 96 -43.76 50.28 16.80
N LEU A 97 -43.24 49.11 17.20
CA LEU A 97 -41.85 48.75 16.94
C LEU A 97 -41.73 48.07 15.57
N PRO A 98 -40.70 48.42 14.77
CA PRO A 98 -40.44 47.73 13.51
C PRO A 98 -40.04 46.27 13.78
N PRO A 99 -40.50 45.30 12.96
CA PRO A 99 -40.04 43.93 13.06
C PRO A 99 -38.53 43.82 12.80
N SER A 100 -37.88 42.86 13.47
CA SER A 100 -36.48 42.53 13.22
C SER A 100 -36.32 41.79 11.89
N LEU A 101 -35.27 42.11 11.14
CA LEU A 101 -34.87 41.34 9.96
C LEU A 101 -34.04 40.14 10.45
N GLU A 102 -34.65 38.95 10.49
CA GLU A 102 -33.97 37.74 10.96
C GLU A 102 -32.79 37.36 10.06
N VAL A 103 -31.64 37.09 10.69
CA VAL A 103 -30.36 36.76 10.00
C VAL A 103 -30.48 35.49 9.14
N SER A 104 -31.30 34.51 9.56
CA SER A 104 -31.53 33.24 8.85
C SER A 104 -32.15 33.41 7.48
N HIS A 105 -32.93 34.48 7.24
CA HIS A 105 -33.55 34.73 5.94
C HIS A 105 -32.59 35.40 4.95
N LEU A 106 -31.49 35.98 5.45
CA LEU A 106 -30.50 36.70 4.64
C LEU A 106 -29.55 35.75 3.89
N ASP A 107 -29.23 34.59 4.47
CA ASP A 107 -28.40 33.57 3.80
C ASP A 107 -29.08 32.99 2.56
N ILE A 108 -30.41 32.84 2.58
CA ILE A 108 -31.19 32.29 1.47
C ILE A 108 -31.34 33.32 0.33
N LEU A 109 -31.48 34.60 0.66
CA LEU A 109 -31.41 35.67 -0.35
C LEU A 109 -30.02 35.72 -1.01
N GLN A 110 -28.95 35.49 -0.25
CA GLN A 110 -27.60 35.40 -0.81
C GLN A 110 -27.50 34.29 -1.87
N GLU A 111 -28.11 33.12 -1.64
CA GLU A 111 -28.14 31.99 -2.58
C GLU A 111 -28.86 32.36 -3.91
N ILE A 112 -29.97 33.09 -3.83
CA ILE A 112 -30.72 33.58 -5.00
C ILE A 112 -29.82 34.46 -5.87
N TYR A 113 -29.10 35.40 -5.27
CA TYR A 113 -28.25 36.34 -6.01
C TYR A 113 -26.92 35.74 -6.46
N GLN A 114 -26.36 34.74 -5.74
CA GLN A 114 -25.13 34.05 -6.12
C GLN A 114 -25.25 33.30 -7.46
N SER A 115 -26.45 32.82 -7.77
CA SER A 115 -26.76 32.07 -8.99
C SER A 115 -26.81 32.95 -10.26
N SER A 116 -26.72 34.28 -10.11
CA SER A 116 -26.68 35.22 -11.23
C SER A 116 -25.26 35.65 -11.61
N THR A 117 -25.04 35.87 -12.91
CA THR A 117 -23.72 36.16 -13.51
C THR A 117 -23.60 37.55 -14.14
N GLY A 118 -24.64 38.40 -14.06
CA GLY A 118 -24.59 39.76 -14.61
C GLY A 118 -23.93 40.77 -13.67
N VAL A 119 -23.30 41.82 -14.25
CA VAL A 119 -22.67 42.91 -13.47
C VAL A 119 -23.67 43.59 -12.55
N ASP A 120 -24.90 43.83 -13.03
CA ASP A 120 -25.94 44.46 -12.22
C ASP A 120 -26.38 43.57 -11.05
N GLU A 121 -26.45 42.26 -11.24
CA GLU A 121 -26.73 41.32 -10.16
C GLU A 121 -25.58 41.20 -9.17
N LEU A 122 -24.33 41.26 -9.62
CA LEU A 122 -23.17 41.37 -8.72
C LEU A 122 -23.19 42.66 -7.91
N ARG A 123 -23.63 43.79 -8.50
CA ARG A 123 -23.79 45.06 -7.77
C ARG A 123 -24.87 44.95 -6.71
N ARG A 124 -25.98 44.28 -7.04
CA ARG A 124 -27.04 43.98 -6.06
C ARG A 124 -26.48 43.10 -4.95
N GLN A 125 -25.83 41.99 -5.28
CA GLN A 125 -25.19 41.12 -4.29
C GLN A 125 -24.22 41.91 -3.38
N TRP A 126 -23.43 42.82 -3.93
CA TRP A 126 -22.55 43.70 -3.17
C TRP A 126 -23.30 44.64 -2.20
N CYS A 127 -24.35 45.32 -2.66
CA CYS A 127 -25.20 46.14 -1.79
C CYS A 127 -25.79 45.30 -0.65
N PHE A 128 -26.31 44.12 -0.98
CA PHE A 128 -26.92 43.20 -0.02
C PHE A 128 -25.91 42.81 1.06
N LEU A 129 -24.73 42.33 0.67
CA LEU A 129 -23.70 41.89 1.62
C LEU A 129 -23.23 43.02 2.56
N ASN A 130 -23.30 44.28 2.13
CA ASN A 130 -22.97 45.43 2.98
C ASN A 130 -24.10 45.79 3.93
N ILE A 131 -25.36 45.78 3.48
CA ILE A 131 -26.55 46.00 4.32
C ILE A 131 -26.57 45.00 5.48
N VAL A 132 -26.41 43.72 5.16
CA VAL A 132 -26.42 42.65 6.17
C VAL A 132 -25.13 42.54 6.97
N ARG A 133 -24.14 43.40 6.70
CA ARG A 133 -22.82 43.41 7.33
C ARG A 133 -22.16 42.02 7.33
N ALA A 134 -22.20 41.35 6.18
CA ALA A 134 -21.63 40.01 6.03
C ALA A 134 -20.12 39.98 6.37
N PRO A 135 -19.58 38.81 6.78
CA PRO A 135 -18.14 38.64 7.03
C PRO A 135 -17.29 39.20 5.88
N LEU A 136 -16.15 39.84 6.20
CA LEU A 136 -15.31 40.52 5.21
C LEU A 136 -14.91 39.58 4.05
N ILE A 137 -14.62 38.31 4.34
CA ILE A 137 -14.26 37.34 3.32
C ILE A 137 -15.35 37.15 2.24
N LYS A 138 -16.64 37.14 2.63
CA LYS A 138 -17.77 37.04 1.69
C LYS A 138 -17.89 38.33 0.85
N ARG A 139 -17.70 39.50 1.47
CA ARG A 139 -17.73 40.80 0.79
C ARG A 139 -16.59 40.96 -0.22
N ILE A 140 -15.37 40.60 0.17
CA ILE A 140 -14.17 40.60 -0.71
C ILE A 140 -14.39 39.68 -1.90
N ALA A 141 -14.91 38.46 -1.70
CA ALA A 141 -15.18 37.53 -2.80
C ALA A 141 -16.17 38.12 -3.82
N CYS A 142 -17.23 38.79 -3.38
CA CYS A 142 -18.17 39.48 -4.27
C CYS A 142 -17.51 40.65 -5.01
N LEU A 143 -16.69 41.44 -4.30
CA LEU A 143 -16.01 42.60 -4.88
C LEU A 143 -14.95 42.21 -5.92
N ARG A 144 -14.24 41.08 -5.71
CA ARG A 144 -13.33 40.50 -6.72
C ARG A 144 -14.09 40.15 -8.01
N ARG A 145 -15.28 39.54 -7.90
CA ARG A 145 -16.13 39.25 -9.07
C ARG A 145 -16.57 40.54 -9.78
N LEU A 146 -16.90 41.60 -9.04
CA LEU A 146 -17.22 42.91 -9.61
C LEU A 146 -16.05 43.53 -10.36
N VAL A 147 -14.85 43.55 -9.77
CA VAL A 147 -13.63 44.07 -10.41
C VAL A 147 -13.26 43.24 -11.65
N GLN A 148 -13.46 41.93 -11.64
CA GLN A 148 -13.25 41.09 -12.82
C GLN A 148 -14.25 41.40 -13.94
N ALA A 149 -15.50 41.70 -13.59
CA ALA A 149 -16.57 41.94 -14.55
C ALA A 149 -16.54 43.38 -15.13
N ASP A 150 -16.06 44.37 -14.37
CA ASP A 150 -15.75 45.71 -14.85
C ASP A 150 -14.38 46.19 -14.33
N PRO A 151 -13.29 45.84 -15.03
CA PRO A 151 -11.94 46.24 -14.64
C PRO A 151 -11.66 47.75 -14.77
N LEU A 152 -12.53 48.53 -15.41
CA LEU A 152 -12.31 49.97 -15.60
C LEU A 152 -12.86 50.79 -14.43
N ASN A 153 -13.64 50.18 -13.55
CA ASN A 153 -14.19 50.85 -12.38
C ASN A 153 -13.13 50.97 -11.26
N LEU A 154 -12.47 52.12 -11.20
CA LEU A 154 -11.44 52.41 -10.19
C LEU A 154 -11.96 52.39 -8.75
N ALA A 155 -13.23 52.77 -8.53
CA ALA A 155 -13.80 52.79 -7.19
C ALA A 155 -13.87 51.38 -6.58
N TRP A 156 -14.25 50.37 -7.37
CA TRP A 156 -14.27 48.97 -6.89
C TRP A 156 -12.88 48.40 -6.63
N GLN A 157 -11.87 48.85 -7.38
CA GLN A 157 -10.48 48.48 -7.11
C GLN A 157 -9.98 49.08 -5.80
N GLU A 158 -10.28 50.36 -5.54
CA GLU A 158 -9.93 51.05 -4.29
C GLU A 158 -10.65 50.43 -3.09
N ASP A 159 -11.94 50.12 -3.23
CA ASP A 159 -12.73 49.41 -2.22
C ASP A 159 -12.12 48.02 -1.95
N LEU A 160 -11.69 47.29 -2.99
CA LEU A 160 -11.12 45.95 -2.84
C LEU A 160 -9.84 46.01 -2.01
N ILE A 161 -8.94 46.96 -2.30
CA ILE A 161 -7.71 47.16 -1.53
C ILE A 161 -8.02 47.52 -0.07
N THR A 162 -9.04 48.35 0.14
CA THR A 162 -9.45 48.78 1.48
C THR A 162 -10.00 47.61 2.30
N PHE A 163 -10.88 46.80 1.72
CA PHE A 163 -11.46 45.63 2.37
C PHE A 163 -10.42 44.52 2.61
N GLU A 164 -9.53 44.26 1.66
CA GLU A 164 -8.42 43.32 1.86
C GLU A 164 -7.48 43.77 2.98
N SER A 165 -7.19 45.07 3.07
CA SER A 165 -6.40 45.64 4.17
C SER A 165 -7.09 45.44 5.52
N ALA A 166 -8.40 45.66 5.60
CA ALA A 166 -9.18 45.39 6.81
C ALA A 166 -9.22 43.89 7.16
N ARG A 167 -9.31 43.00 6.17
CA ARG A 167 -9.26 41.54 6.39
C ARG A 167 -7.91 41.10 6.92
N HIS A 168 -6.80 41.67 6.46
CA HIS A 168 -5.48 41.40 7.05
C HIS A 168 -5.46 41.70 8.56
N GLU A 169 -6.06 42.81 9.00
CA GLU A 169 -6.14 43.15 10.43
C GLU A 169 -7.04 42.17 11.23
N GLU A 170 -8.15 41.72 10.64
CA GLU A 170 -8.97 40.65 11.23
C GLU A 170 -8.18 39.35 11.39
N ILE A 171 -7.45 38.93 10.34
CA ILE A 171 -6.62 37.73 10.37
C ILE A 171 -5.57 37.83 11.49
N VAL A 172 -4.97 39.00 11.76
CA VAL A 172 -4.03 39.15 12.89
C VAL A 172 -4.69 38.86 14.24
N ARG A 173 -5.92 39.32 14.44
CA ARG A 173 -6.69 39.08 15.67
C ARG A 173 -7.11 37.62 15.78
N GLU A 174 -7.66 37.05 14.71
CA GLU A 174 -8.07 35.64 14.63
C GLU A 174 -6.89 34.71 14.84
N LEU A 175 -5.75 34.97 14.19
CA LEU A 175 -4.50 34.22 14.35
C LEU A 175 -4.03 34.23 15.80
N SER A 176 -4.06 35.39 16.45
CA SER A 176 -3.65 35.50 17.86
C SER A 176 -4.59 34.74 18.80
N ALA A 177 -5.90 34.74 18.52
CA ALA A 177 -6.88 33.96 19.28
C ALA A 177 -6.71 32.45 19.05
N ALA A 178 -6.49 32.02 17.81
CA ALA A 178 -6.29 30.62 17.45
C ALA A 178 -5.01 30.05 18.08
N VAL A 179 -3.90 30.79 18.03
CA VAL A 179 -2.65 30.43 18.73
C VAL A 179 -2.87 30.27 20.23
N LYS A 180 -3.60 31.20 20.88
CA LYS A 180 -3.87 31.13 22.33
C LYS A 180 -4.70 29.92 22.71
N LYS A 181 -5.66 29.52 21.88
CA LYS A 181 -6.50 28.34 22.08
C LYS A 181 -5.83 27.03 21.66
N GLY A 182 -4.75 27.10 20.88
CA GLY A 182 -4.18 25.93 20.21
C GLY A 182 -5.12 25.33 19.17
N ASP A 183 -5.96 26.16 18.54
CA ASP A 183 -6.96 25.75 17.56
C ASP A 183 -6.30 25.51 16.21
N ARG A 184 -6.01 24.24 15.92
CA ARG A 184 -5.32 23.82 14.70
C ARG A 184 -6.13 24.11 13.44
N GLU A 185 -7.41 23.80 13.46
CA GLU A 185 -8.27 23.94 12.28
C GLU A 185 -8.38 25.42 11.87
N ALA A 186 -8.56 26.30 12.85
CA ALA A 186 -8.53 27.74 12.59
C ALA A 186 -7.18 28.20 12.02
N LEU A 187 -6.05 27.68 12.52
CA LEU A 187 -4.72 28.04 12.03
C LEU A 187 -4.45 27.55 10.61
N GLU A 188 -4.86 26.33 10.26
CA GLU A 188 -4.75 25.80 8.89
C GLU A 188 -5.57 26.66 7.93
N ARG A 189 -6.83 26.95 8.28
CA ARG A 189 -7.72 27.81 7.48
C ARG A 189 -7.14 29.20 7.25
N LEU A 190 -6.61 29.85 8.29
CA LEU A 190 -6.00 31.18 8.18
C LEU A 190 -4.71 31.16 7.36
N TYR A 191 -3.90 30.11 7.50
CA TYR A 191 -2.69 29.94 6.69
C TYR A 191 -3.02 29.73 5.21
N GLU A 192 -4.03 28.92 4.89
CA GLU A 192 -4.52 28.73 3.53
C GLU A 192 -5.06 30.04 2.93
N GLU A 193 -5.86 30.79 3.69
CA GLU A 193 -6.40 32.08 3.25
C GLU A 193 -5.26 33.06 2.90
N LEU A 194 -4.24 33.16 3.77
CA LEU A 194 -3.07 34.01 3.58
C LEU A 194 -2.19 33.59 2.38
N ASN A 195 -2.17 32.31 2.02
CA ASN A 195 -1.39 31.80 0.89
C ASN A 195 -2.21 31.64 -0.41
N SER A 196 -3.48 32.04 -0.41
CA SER A 196 -4.30 32.07 -1.63
C SER A 196 -3.77 33.10 -2.64
N PHE A 197 -3.97 32.84 -3.93
CA PHE A 197 -3.33 33.61 -5.03
C PHE A 197 -4.07 34.91 -5.43
N ASP A 198 -5.14 35.28 -4.71
CA ASP A 198 -6.09 36.30 -5.18
C ASP A 198 -5.99 37.66 -4.47
N TRP A 199 -4.94 37.90 -3.68
CA TRP A 199 -4.75 39.17 -2.99
C TRP A 199 -4.26 40.26 -3.95
N THR A 200 -5.00 41.37 -4.03
CA THR A 200 -4.58 42.55 -4.81
C THR A 200 -3.32 43.17 -4.20
N LYS A 201 -3.28 43.23 -2.86
CA LYS A 201 -2.10 43.59 -2.08
C LYS A 201 -1.68 42.39 -1.25
N ALA A 202 -0.49 41.87 -1.53
CA ALA A 202 0.05 40.71 -0.82
C ALA A 202 -0.03 40.90 0.71
N PRO A 203 -0.43 39.86 1.47
CA PRO A 203 -0.45 39.93 2.92
C PRO A 203 0.94 40.27 3.48
N PRO A 204 1.04 41.02 4.60
CA PRO A 204 2.33 41.33 5.21
C PRO A 204 3.13 40.07 5.58
N SER A 205 4.42 40.00 5.22
CA SER A 205 5.26 38.82 5.51
C SER A 205 5.28 38.44 6.99
N LYS A 206 5.22 39.43 7.89
CA LYS A 206 5.17 39.19 9.34
C LYS A 206 3.99 38.30 9.76
N ILE A 207 2.84 38.40 9.09
CA ILE A 207 1.65 37.63 9.45
C ILE A 207 1.67 36.24 8.81
N THR A 208 2.15 36.12 7.57
CA THR A 208 2.32 34.84 6.86
C THR A 208 3.35 33.98 7.57
N ASP A 209 4.53 34.54 7.89
CA ASP A 209 5.60 33.81 8.57
C ASP A 209 5.20 33.41 9.98
N ARG A 210 4.36 34.22 10.65
CA ARG A 210 3.84 33.89 11.98
C ARG A 210 2.85 32.73 11.89
N ALA A 211 1.91 32.76 10.95
CA ALA A 211 0.96 31.67 10.74
C ALA A 211 1.70 30.36 10.42
N GLU A 212 2.69 30.41 9.53
CA GLU A 212 3.50 29.24 9.18
C GLU A 212 4.24 28.67 10.41
N ARG A 213 4.98 29.51 11.14
CA ARG A 213 5.75 29.06 12.31
C ARG A 213 4.87 28.44 13.38
N GLU A 214 3.72 29.04 13.68
CA GLU A 214 2.82 28.51 14.71
C GLU A 214 2.15 27.20 14.25
N LEU A 215 1.79 27.09 12.97
CA LEU A 215 1.27 25.84 12.42
C LEU A 215 2.33 24.72 12.46
N GLN A 216 3.58 25.02 12.13
CA GLN A 216 4.67 24.04 12.21
C GLN A 216 4.93 23.59 13.65
N LYS A 217 4.88 24.51 14.63
CA LYS A 217 4.99 24.15 16.06
C LYS A 217 3.87 23.22 16.50
N LEU A 218 2.63 23.48 16.10
CA LEU A 218 1.51 22.61 16.43
C LEU A 218 1.65 21.24 15.78
N ARG A 219 2.01 21.18 14.49
CA ARG A 219 2.27 19.91 13.79
C ARG A 219 3.35 19.10 14.49
N LEU A 220 4.44 19.74 14.91
CA LEU A 220 5.51 19.09 15.67
C LEU A 220 5.01 18.55 17.02
N ARG A 221 4.23 19.36 17.75
CA ARG A 221 3.62 18.95 19.02
C ARG A 221 2.68 17.76 18.84
N ASP A 222 1.83 17.77 17.81
CA ASP A 222 0.90 16.69 17.51
C ASP A 222 1.65 15.39 17.17
N LYS A 223 2.74 15.47 16.41
CA LYS A 223 3.60 14.32 16.14
C LYS A 223 4.24 13.76 17.41
N HIS A 224 4.76 14.62 18.29
CA HIS A 224 5.28 14.17 19.59
C HIS A 224 4.21 13.49 20.44
N GLU A 225 2.98 14.02 20.45
CA GLU A 225 1.88 13.40 21.18
C GLU A 225 1.45 12.07 20.56
N ARG A 226 1.43 11.96 19.23
CA ARG A 226 1.17 10.71 18.52
C ARG A 226 2.21 9.63 18.83
N VAL A 227 3.49 9.97 18.98
CA VAL A 227 4.53 9.02 19.40
C VAL A 227 4.21 8.44 20.79
N LYS A 228 3.75 9.25 21.74
CA LYS A 228 3.34 8.77 23.07
C LYS A 228 2.11 7.86 22.99
N GLN A 229 1.09 8.27 22.24
CA GLN A 229 -0.10 7.45 22.02
C GLN A 229 0.23 6.11 21.35
N LEU A 230 1.19 6.09 20.42
CA LEU A 230 1.66 4.85 19.81
C LEU A 230 2.35 3.95 20.84
N ALA A 231 3.16 4.49 21.75
CA ALA A 231 3.77 3.70 22.82
C ALA A 231 2.72 3.06 23.73
N GLU A 232 1.65 3.80 24.10
CA GLU A 232 0.51 3.27 24.84
C GLU A 232 -0.23 2.17 24.06
N GLN A 233 -0.52 2.40 22.78
CA GLN A 233 -1.18 1.42 21.90
C GLN A 233 -0.34 0.15 21.71
N ILE A 234 0.99 0.28 21.60
CA ILE A 234 1.93 -0.84 21.55
C ILE A 234 1.84 -1.64 22.84
N HIS A 235 1.84 -0.98 24.01
CA HIS A 235 1.72 -1.65 25.30
C HIS A 235 0.39 -2.43 25.41
N GLU A 236 -0.73 -1.84 24.97
CA GLU A 236 -2.02 -2.53 24.97
C GLU A 236 -2.06 -3.73 24.03
N ALA A 237 -1.54 -3.61 22.81
CA ALA A 237 -1.48 -4.71 21.84
C ALA A 237 -0.57 -5.84 22.35
N TYR A 238 0.58 -5.47 22.92
CA TYR A 238 1.52 -6.38 23.57
C TYR A 238 0.86 -7.14 24.73
N ALA A 239 0.13 -6.44 25.61
CA ALA A 239 -0.58 -7.05 26.73
C ALA A 239 -1.69 -8.03 26.29
N LYS A 240 -2.27 -7.83 25.10
CA LYS A 240 -3.26 -8.73 24.50
C LYS A 240 -2.63 -9.91 23.76
N GLY A 241 -1.32 -9.88 23.52
CA GLY A 241 -0.60 -10.91 22.75
C GLY A 241 -0.88 -10.85 21.24
N ASP A 242 -1.31 -9.70 20.71
CA ASP A 242 -1.56 -9.51 19.27
C ASP A 242 -0.26 -9.16 18.54
N VAL A 243 0.43 -10.18 18.02
CA VAL A 243 1.75 -10.03 17.37
C VAL A 243 1.68 -9.12 16.15
N ASP A 244 0.68 -9.31 15.30
CA ASP A 244 0.55 -8.58 14.03
C ASP A 244 0.26 -7.10 14.29
N GLN A 245 -0.63 -6.80 15.24
CA GLN A 245 -0.93 -5.42 15.63
C GLN A 245 0.28 -4.75 16.29
N THR A 246 0.97 -5.42 17.22
CA THR A 246 2.17 -4.87 17.86
C THR A 246 3.26 -4.58 16.83
N GLU A 247 3.49 -5.48 15.87
CA GLU A 247 4.45 -5.27 14.79
C GLU A 247 4.12 -4.05 13.93
N SER A 248 2.87 -3.92 13.49
CA SER A 248 2.43 -2.77 12.67
C SER A 248 2.62 -1.44 13.43
N LEU A 249 2.27 -1.40 14.71
CA LEU A 249 2.40 -0.20 15.53
C LEU A 249 3.88 0.16 15.79
N LEU A 250 4.75 -0.83 16.00
CA LEU A 250 6.19 -0.62 16.16
C LEU A 250 6.83 -0.02 14.89
N VAL A 251 6.37 -0.41 13.71
CA VAL A 251 6.82 0.17 12.43
C VAL A 251 6.38 1.64 12.30
N GLU A 252 5.12 1.95 12.60
CA GLU A 252 4.61 3.33 12.58
C GLU A 252 5.38 4.20 13.60
N PHE A 253 5.61 3.66 14.79
CA PHE A 253 6.39 4.31 15.84
C PHE A 253 7.81 4.61 15.40
N ASP A 254 8.53 3.65 14.79
CA ASP A 254 9.90 3.87 14.30
C ASP A 254 9.98 4.93 13.20
N ALA A 255 9.02 4.91 12.26
CA ALA A 255 8.96 5.90 11.19
C ALA A 255 8.78 7.32 11.75
N LEU A 256 7.83 7.50 12.68
CA LEU A 256 7.54 8.80 13.28
C LEU A 256 8.68 9.27 14.21
N ARG A 257 9.28 8.35 14.95
CA ARG A 257 10.44 8.60 15.81
C ARG A 257 11.66 9.07 15.00
N SER A 258 11.93 8.40 13.87
CA SER A 258 13.00 8.75 12.94
C SER A 258 12.77 10.12 12.33
N GLU A 259 11.54 10.43 11.91
CA GLU A 259 11.19 11.76 11.38
C GLU A 259 11.43 12.88 12.41
N LEU A 260 11.13 12.63 13.69
CA LEU A 260 11.35 13.59 14.78
C LEU A 260 12.79 13.63 15.30
N GLY A 261 13.68 12.75 14.83
CA GLY A 261 15.05 12.64 15.32
C GLY A 261 15.16 12.23 16.80
N ILE A 262 14.16 11.51 17.31
CA ILE A 262 14.15 11.01 18.69
C ILE A 262 15.12 9.81 18.77
N GLY A 263 16.12 9.89 19.64
CA GLY A 263 17.13 8.85 19.82
C GLY A 263 16.63 7.59 20.52
N ASP A 264 17.44 6.54 20.47
CA ASP A 264 17.16 5.26 21.13
C ASP A 264 17.14 5.36 22.67
N ASP A 265 17.90 6.29 23.26
CA ASP A 265 17.97 6.49 24.71
C ASP A 265 16.78 7.27 25.30
N ALA A 266 15.84 7.73 24.47
CA ALA A 266 14.67 8.47 24.94
C ALA A 266 13.74 7.57 25.77
N SER A 267 13.10 8.14 26.82
CA SER A 267 12.15 7.39 27.69
C SER A 267 11.12 6.59 26.88
N VAL A 268 10.53 7.23 25.87
CA VAL A 268 9.47 6.62 25.05
C VAL A 268 10.01 5.46 24.19
N SER A 269 11.29 5.50 23.82
CA SER A 269 11.96 4.37 23.13
C SER A 269 12.17 3.18 24.08
N HIS A 270 12.51 3.44 25.35
CA HIS A 270 12.67 2.39 26.35
C HIS A 270 11.34 1.72 26.73
N GLU A 271 10.25 2.47 26.77
CA GLU A 271 8.91 1.96 27.11
C GLU A 271 8.43 0.86 26.15
N VAL A 272 8.83 0.91 24.87
CA VAL A 272 8.42 -0.06 23.85
C VAL A 272 9.40 -1.25 23.72
N LEU A 273 10.54 -1.25 24.42
CA LEU A 273 11.55 -2.31 24.31
C LEU A 273 11.01 -3.72 24.62
N PRO A 274 10.22 -3.95 25.69
CA PRO A 274 9.70 -5.28 25.98
C PRO A 274 8.80 -5.83 24.86
N ALA A 275 7.99 -4.96 24.24
CA ALA A 275 7.16 -5.33 23.11
C ALA A 275 8.00 -5.66 21.86
N ARG A 276 9.10 -4.93 21.62
CA ARG A 276 10.05 -5.23 20.54
C ARG A 276 10.72 -6.58 20.72
N GLU A 277 11.25 -6.85 21.91
CA GLU A 277 11.92 -8.10 22.22
C GLU A 277 10.95 -9.28 22.07
N TRP A 278 9.73 -9.13 22.60
CA TRP A 278 8.70 -10.15 22.46
C TRP A 278 8.30 -10.41 21.01
N THR A 279 8.05 -9.37 20.20
CA THR A 279 7.72 -9.57 18.77
C THR A 279 8.86 -10.24 18.00
N ALA A 280 10.11 -9.91 18.30
CA ALA A 280 11.28 -10.57 17.72
C ALA A 280 11.33 -12.06 18.10
N GLU A 281 11.08 -12.39 19.37
CA GLU A 281 11.01 -13.78 19.84
C GLU A 281 9.87 -14.54 19.16
N GLN A 282 8.68 -13.93 19.01
CA GLN A 282 7.55 -14.56 18.32
C GLN A 282 7.86 -14.84 16.85
N ARG A 283 8.52 -13.91 16.14
CA ARG A 283 8.97 -14.16 14.76
C ARG A 283 9.96 -15.31 14.68
N ASP A 284 10.93 -15.37 15.59
CA ASP A 284 11.89 -16.46 15.65
C ASP A 284 11.21 -17.81 15.88
N ILE A 285 10.22 -17.88 16.77
CA ILE A 285 9.41 -19.08 17.01
C ILE A 285 8.67 -19.46 15.73
N GLN A 286 8.00 -18.52 15.07
CA GLN A 286 7.28 -18.78 13.83
C GLN A 286 8.19 -19.27 12.70
N ILE A 287 9.38 -18.68 12.54
CA ILE A 287 10.38 -19.09 11.55
C ILE A 287 10.82 -20.52 11.83
N ARG A 288 11.17 -20.85 13.08
CA ARG A 288 11.56 -22.21 13.48
C ARG A 288 10.44 -23.21 13.21
N GLU A 289 9.20 -22.91 13.60
CA GLU A 289 8.06 -23.78 13.32
C GLU A 289 7.86 -24.00 11.82
N GLN A 290 8.02 -22.97 10.99
CA GLN A 290 7.91 -23.11 9.55
C GLN A 290 9.03 -23.97 8.95
N GLU A 291 10.26 -23.80 9.42
CA GLU A 291 11.40 -24.62 9.01
C GLU A 291 11.20 -26.09 9.40
N GLU A 292 10.75 -26.36 10.62
CA GLU A 292 10.41 -27.70 11.11
C GLU A 292 9.31 -28.33 10.25
N ARG A 293 8.20 -27.61 10.02
CA ARG A 293 7.09 -28.07 9.15
C ARG A 293 7.53 -28.30 7.71
N ARG A 294 8.52 -27.56 7.20
CA ARG A 294 9.09 -27.77 5.86
C ARG A 294 9.98 -29.02 5.83
N ALA A 295 10.81 -29.22 6.84
CA ALA A 295 11.68 -30.40 6.96
C ALA A 295 10.87 -31.70 7.07
N VAL A 296 9.82 -31.71 7.89
CA VAL A 296 8.89 -32.85 8.02
C VAL A 296 8.22 -33.17 6.68
N ARG A 297 7.66 -32.16 6.00
CA ARG A 297 7.03 -32.35 4.69
C ARG A 297 8.00 -32.83 3.62
N ALA A 298 9.26 -32.37 3.65
CA ALA A 298 10.29 -32.84 2.73
C ALA A 298 10.60 -34.32 2.95
N LEU A 299 10.66 -34.78 4.20
CA LEU A 299 10.84 -36.19 4.55
C LEU A 299 9.64 -37.04 4.11
N GLU A 300 8.41 -36.58 4.35
CA GLU A 300 7.18 -37.24 3.88
C GLU A 300 7.19 -37.42 2.36
N ALA A 301 7.44 -36.34 1.62
CA ALA A 301 7.51 -36.38 0.16
C ALA A 301 8.63 -37.31 -0.35
N ALA A 302 9.76 -37.38 0.36
CA ALA A 302 10.85 -38.30 0.02
C ALA A 302 10.48 -39.77 0.27
N LEU A 303 9.71 -40.05 1.32
CA LEU A 303 9.17 -41.39 1.57
C LEU A 303 8.18 -41.80 0.49
N ASP A 304 7.26 -40.90 0.11
CA ASP A 304 6.22 -41.15 -0.89
C ASP A 304 6.79 -41.40 -2.29
N ARG A 305 7.84 -40.65 -2.69
CA ARG A 305 8.47 -40.80 -4.02
C ARG A 305 9.45 -41.96 -4.13
N GLY A 306 9.76 -42.65 -3.03
CA GLY A 306 10.71 -43.75 -3.08
C GLY A 306 12.20 -43.35 -3.05
N ALA A 307 12.56 -42.26 -2.36
CA ALA A 307 13.94 -41.72 -2.34
C ALA A 307 15.00 -42.72 -1.84
N SER A 308 16.27 -42.48 -2.20
CA SER A 308 17.39 -43.32 -1.74
C SER A 308 17.59 -43.27 -0.22
N ILE A 309 18.25 -44.28 0.35
CA ILE A 309 18.52 -44.33 1.80
C ILE A 309 19.38 -43.14 2.25
N GLU A 310 20.37 -42.74 1.46
CA GLU A 310 21.23 -41.60 1.75
C GLU A 310 20.43 -40.30 1.84
N GLU A 311 19.49 -40.11 0.91
CA GLU A 311 18.61 -38.95 0.89
C GLU A 311 17.63 -38.94 2.07
N LEU A 312 17.03 -40.10 2.38
CA LEU A 312 16.16 -40.25 3.54
C LEU A 312 16.90 -39.96 4.86
N ASN A 313 18.10 -40.50 5.04
CA ASN A 313 18.91 -40.27 6.24
C ASN A 313 19.24 -38.77 6.40
N LYS A 314 19.60 -38.09 5.30
CA LYS A 314 19.89 -36.66 5.31
C LYS A 314 18.66 -35.84 5.72
N LEU A 315 17.50 -36.12 5.12
CA LEU A 315 16.27 -35.40 5.44
C LEU A 315 15.77 -35.70 6.86
N TYR A 316 15.94 -36.94 7.33
CA TYR A 316 15.65 -37.33 8.70
C TYR A 316 16.50 -36.52 9.70
N GLN A 317 17.81 -36.43 9.47
CA GLN A 317 18.70 -35.64 10.32
C GLN A 317 18.32 -34.16 10.36
N VAL A 318 17.94 -33.58 9.21
CA VAL A 318 17.47 -32.19 9.15
C VAL A 318 16.19 -32.01 9.95
N ALA A 319 15.23 -32.93 9.83
CA ALA A 319 13.96 -32.86 10.52
C ALA A 319 14.06 -33.09 12.05
N THR A 320 15.11 -33.76 12.52
CA THR A 320 15.35 -33.99 13.97
C THR A 320 16.45 -33.11 14.57
N ARG A 321 17.05 -32.21 13.80
CA ARG A 321 18.26 -31.46 14.19
C ARG A 321 18.06 -30.57 15.44
N THR A 322 16.87 -30.02 15.60
CA THR A 322 16.52 -29.09 16.70
C THR A 322 16.05 -29.80 17.97
N GLY A 323 16.17 -31.13 18.04
CA GLY A 323 15.56 -31.93 19.12
C GLY A 323 14.06 -32.17 18.92
N HIS A 324 13.53 -31.77 17.76
CA HIS A 324 12.14 -32.02 17.38
C HIS A 324 11.87 -33.52 17.20
N GLU A 325 10.86 -34.03 17.90
CA GLU A 325 10.40 -35.41 17.76
C GLU A 325 9.43 -35.53 16.59
N LEU A 326 9.76 -36.40 15.63
CA LEU A 326 8.85 -36.69 14.53
C LEU A 326 7.58 -37.38 15.02
N PRO A 327 6.43 -37.18 14.35
CA PRO A 327 5.25 -37.99 14.60
C PRO A 327 5.57 -39.48 14.54
N VAL A 328 5.06 -40.25 15.51
CA VAL A 328 5.38 -41.68 15.68
C VAL A 328 5.18 -42.47 14.38
N GLU A 329 4.10 -42.17 13.65
CA GLU A 329 3.79 -42.84 12.39
C GLU A 329 4.82 -42.52 11.29
N LEU A 330 5.29 -41.28 11.22
CA LEU A 330 6.30 -40.86 10.24
C LEU A 330 7.65 -41.52 10.53
N HIS A 331 8.05 -41.57 11.80
CA HIS A 331 9.27 -42.26 12.21
C HIS A 331 9.20 -43.76 11.87
N ARG A 332 8.05 -44.40 12.09
CA ARG A 332 7.83 -45.81 11.74
C ARG A 332 7.92 -46.04 10.23
N ARG A 333 7.28 -45.19 9.42
CA ARG A 333 7.34 -45.25 7.94
C ARG A 333 8.77 -45.11 7.43
N TYR A 334 9.53 -44.18 8.00
CA TYR A 334 10.95 -44.02 7.70
C TYR A 334 11.76 -45.29 8.02
N ALA A 335 11.61 -45.84 9.22
CA ALA A 335 12.33 -47.05 9.63
C ALA A 335 12.03 -48.26 8.73
N LEU A 336 10.77 -48.41 8.31
CA LEU A 336 10.37 -49.46 7.37
C LEU A 336 10.99 -49.25 5.99
N ALA A 337 10.90 -48.03 5.43
CA ALA A 337 11.46 -47.70 4.13
C ALA A 337 12.98 -47.92 4.05
N CYS A 338 13.72 -47.56 5.12
CA CYS A 338 15.15 -47.81 5.19
C CYS A 338 15.47 -49.32 5.21
N ARG A 339 14.73 -50.13 5.97
CA ARG A 339 14.91 -51.59 6.01
C ARG A 339 14.64 -52.24 4.66
N GLU A 340 13.53 -51.90 4.01
CA GLU A 340 13.17 -52.44 2.70
C GLU A 340 14.26 -52.12 1.67
N ARG A 341 14.68 -50.86 1.58
CA ARG A 341 15.69 -50.42 0.59
C ARG A 341 17.07 -50.97 0.88
N GLU A 342 17.44 -51.18 2.14
CA GLU A 342 18.72 -51.80 2.47
C GLU A 342 18.76 -53.26 1.97
N THR A 343 17.63 -53.98 2.06
CA THR A 343 17.53 -55.33 1.51
C THR A 343 17.56 -55.36 -0.02
N GLU A 344 16.92 -54.40 -0.69
CA GLU A 344 16.98 -54.28 -2.15
C GLU A 344 18.39 -53.94 -2.66
N SER A 345 19.06 -53.00 -2.00
CA SER A 345 20.44 -52.62 -2.31
C SER A 345 21.39 -53.82 -2.18
N ARG A 346 21.28 -54.59 -1.08
CA ARG A 346 22.08 -55.81 -0.87
C ARG A 346 21.84 -56.87 -1.94
N ARG A 347 20.58 -57.12 -2.33
CA ARG A 347 20.24 -58.08 -3.40
C ARG A 347 20.84 -57.68 -4.74
N SER A 348 20.76 -56.39 -5.09
CA SER A 348 21.32 -55.90 -6.35
C SER A 348 22.85 -56.02 -6.40
N TYR A 349 23.53 -55.80 -5.28
CA TYR A 349 24.98 -55.92 -5.17
C TYR A 349 25.43 -57.38 -5.21
N GLN A 350 24.74 -58.28 -4.51
CA GLN A 350 24.99 -59.72 -4.55
C GLN A 350 24.78 -60.30 -5.95
N PHE A 351 23.73 -59.87 -6.67
CA PHE A 351 23.48 -60.30 -8.04
C PHE A 351 24.60 -59.86 -9.01
N LYS A 352 25.07 -58.61 -8.90
CA LYS A 352 26.20 -58.10 -9.69
C LYS A 352 27.50 -58.89 -9.43
N LEU A 353 27.82 -59.18 -8.17
CA LEU A 353 28.98 -59.99 -7.81
C LEU A 353 28.88 -61.42 -8.35
N ALA A 354 27.70 -62.04 -8.26
CA ALA A 354 27.48 -63.39 -8.81
C ALA A 354 27.67 -63.43 -10.33
N LEU A 355 27.22 -62.41 -11.07
CA LEU A 355 27.40 -62.30 -12.52
C LEU A 355 28.89 -62.21 -12.90
N ILE A 356 29.65 -61.38 -12.19
CA ILE A 356 31.11 -61.23 -12.41
C ILE A 356 31.82 -62.56 -12.13
N GLY A 357 31.45 -63.25 -11.04
CA GLY A 357 31.99 -64.57 -10.71
C GLY A 357 31.72 -65.61 -11.80
N ALA A 358 30.48 -65.67 -12.31
CA ALA A 358 30.11 -66.58 -13.39
C ALA A 358 30.89 -66.31 -14.69
N ALA A 359 31.04 -65.04 -15.07
CA ALA A 359 31.81 -64.66 -16.25
C ALA A 359 33.29 -65.06 -16.14
N ALA A 360 33.89 -64.92 -14.95
CA ALA A 360 35.27 -65.35 -14.70
C ALA A 360 35.45 -66.87 -14.88
N VAL A 361 34.50 -67.68 -14.40
CA VAL A 361 34.55 -69.14 -14.55
C VAL A 361 34.47 -69.56 -16.02
N VAL A 362 33.57 -68.95 -16.80
CA VAL A 362 33.45 -69.24 -18.24
C VAL A 362 34.75 -68.92 -18.99
N LEU A 363 35.39 -67.81 -18.64
CA LEU A 363 36.65 -67.38 -19.26
C LEU A 363 37.80 -68.36 -18.95
N VAL A 364 37.89 -68.84 -17.70
CA VAL A 364 38.89 -69.86 -17.32
C VAL A 364 38.68 -71.17 -18.10
N VAL A 365 37.43 -71.63 -18.23
CA VAL A 365 37.09 -72.85 -18.98
C VAL A 365 37.43 -72.68 -20.47
N ALA A 366 37.13 -71.53 -21.06
CA ALA A 366 37.46 -71.24 -22.46
C ALA A 366 38.98 -71.23 -22.70
N VAL A 367 39.75 -70.59 -21.82
CA VAL A 367 41.22 -70.58 -21.92
C VAL A 367 41.80 -71.99 -21.79
N PHE A 368 41.30 -72.78 -20.83
CA PHE A 368 41.73 -74.17 -20.65
C PHE A 368 41.49 -75.01 -21.92
N PHE A 369 40.33 -74.86 -22.55
CA PHE A 369 39.97 -75.59 -23.76
C PHE A 369 40.88 -75.20 -24.96
N VAL A 370 41.19 -73.92 -25.12
CA VAL A 370 42.08 -73.42 -26.19
C VAL A 370 43.51 -73.94 -26.01
N VAL A 371 44.04 -73.94 -24.77
CA VAL A 371 45.40 -74.42 -24.48
C VAL A 371 45.56 -75.91 -24.83
N MET A 372 44.56 -76.74 -24.48
CA MET A 372 44.58 -78.16 -24.83
C MET A 372 44.61 -78.39 -26.35
N GLN A 373 43.78 -77.66 -27.11
CA GLN A 373 43.69 -77.85 -28.56
C GLN A 373 44.97 -77.45 -29.30
N VAL A 374 45.65 -76.39 -28.86
CA VAL A 374 46.91 -75.93 -29.46
C VAL A 374 48.06 -76.91 -29.17
N SER A 375 48.10 -77.47 -27.96
CA SER A 375 49.11 -78.46 -27.57
C SER A 375 49.00 -79.73 -28.43
N ASP A 376 47.79 -80.24 -28.62
CA ASP A 376 47.54 -81.43 -29.42
C ASP A 376 47.92 -81.24 -30.89
N TYR A 377 47.69 -80.05 -31.45
CA TYR A 377 48.06 -79.74 -32.83
C TYR A 377 49.58 -79.71 -33.04
N ARG A 378 50.33 -79.09 -32.13
CA ARG A 378 51.80 -78.98 -32.22
C ARG A 378 52.47 -80.35 -32.16
N ASN A 379 52.09 -81.18 -31.18
CA ASN A 379 52.66 -82.51 -31.01
C ASN A 379 52.47 -83.40 -32.24
N ARG A 380 51.34 -83.25 -32.96
CA ARG A 380 51.09 -83.98 -34.22
C ARG A 380 51.96 -83.48 -35.36
N ALA A 381 52.08 -82.15 -35.50
CA ALA A 381 52.87 -81.54 -36.57
C ALA A 381 54.36 -81.89 -36.46
N ASP A 382 54.92 -81.85 -35.25
CA ASP A 382 56.35 -82.15 -35.02
C ASP A 382 56.71 -83.61 -35.34
N VAL A 383 55.82 -84.55 -35.00
CA VAL A 383 56.00 -85.97 -35.34
C VAL A 383 55.98 -86.20 -36.85
N ILE A 384 55.03 -85.60 -37.55
CA ILE A 384 54.93 -85.73 -39.02
C ILE A 384 56.18 -85.13 -39.69
N ALA A 385 56.61 -83.95 -39.26
CA ALA A 385 57.81 -83.30 -39.77
C ALA A 385 59.05 -84.17 -39.57
N THR A 386 59.21 -84.77 -38.38
CA THR A 386 60.35 -85.63 -38.07
C THR A 386 60.40 -86.89 -38.93
N ILE A 387 59.24 -87.52 -39.19
CA ILE A 387 59.15 -88.68 -40.11
C ILE A 387 59.55 -88.26 -41.53
N HIS A 388 59.04 -87.15 -42.05
CA HIS A 388 59.42 -86.67 -43.38
C HIS A 388 60.91 -86.31 -43.48
N THR A 389 61.49 -85.67 -42.46
CA THR A 389 62.94 -85.38 -42.44
C THR A 389 63.77 -86.66 -42.54
N PHE A 390 63.40 -87.72 -41.83
CA PHE A 390 64.13 -88.99 -41.95
C PHE A 390 63.97 -89.66 -43.34
N ILE A 391 62.81 -89.48 -43.98
CA ILE A 391 62.59 -89.94 -45.37
C ILE A 391 63.47 -89.14 -46.35
N GLU A 392 63.51 -87.80 -46.22
CA GLU A 392 64.31 -86.92 -47.08
C GLU A 392 65.82 -87.18 -46.95
N GLU A 393 66.30 -87.41 -45.72
CA GLU A 393 67.72 -87.72 -45.44
C GLU A 393 68.11 -89.16 -45.80
N ARG A 394 67.18 -89.98 -46.32
CA ARG A 394 67.34 -91.43 -46.61
C ARG A 394 67.81 -92.26 -45.42
N ASN A 395 67.56 -91.79 -44.20
CA ASN A 395 67.92 -92.51 -42.98
C ASN A 395 66.74 -93.36 -42.50
N LEU A 396 66.40 -94.38 -43.30
CA LEU A 396 65.17 -95.15 -43.14
C LEU A 396 65.18 -96.05 -41.88
N ASP A 397 66.36 -96.50 -41.44
CA ASP A 397 66.50 -97.29 -40.20
C ASP A 397 66.17 -96.46 -38.95
N ALA A 398 66.64 -95.20 -38.90
CA ALA A 398 66.34 -94.28 -37.79
C ALA A 398 64.86 -93.86 -37.79
N ALA A 399 64.26 -93.70 -38.97
CA ALA A 399 62.83 -93.42 -39.12
C ALA A 399 61.98 -94.57 -38.55
N GLN A 400 62.34 -95.82 -38.88
CA GLN A 400 61.64 -97.01 -38.41
C GLN A 400 61.75 -97.15 -36.89
N GLU A 401 62.94 -96.96 -36.32
CA GLU A 401 63.14 -96.98 -34.86
C GLU A 401 62.33 -95.87 -34.16
N TYR A 402 62.24 -94.68 -34.76
CA TYR A 402 61.45 -93.56 -34.23
C TYR A 402 59.94 -93.87 -34.24
N VAL A 403 59.41 -94.45 -35.32
CA VAL A 403 57.99 -94.84 -35.41
C VAL A 403 57.65 -95.98 -34.44
N ASP A 404 58.53 -96.98 -34.29
CA ASP A 404 58.29 -98.09 -33.37
C ASP A 404 58.36 -97.64 -31.90
N ARG A 405 59.25 -96.69 -31.57
CA ARG A 405 59.27 -96.03 -30.26
C ARG A 405 57.98 -95.24 -30.02
N LEU A 406 57.55 -94.46 -31.01
CA LEU A 406 56.30 -93.68 -30.92
C LEU A 406 55.06 -94.56 -30.77
N ARG A 407 55.01 -95.73 -31.42
CA ARG A 407 53.95 -96.74 -31.27
C ARG A 407 53.86 -97.27 -29.82
N SER A 408 55.00 -97.41 -29.14
CA SER A 408 55.05 -97.86 -27.75
C SER A 408 54.71 -96.76 -26.73
N GLU A 409 55.18 -95.54 -26.95
CA GLU A 409 55.08 -94.46 -25.96
C GLU A 409 53.76 -93.67 -26.10
N ASN A 410 53.27 -93.46 -27.33
CA ASN A 410 52.07 -92.67 -27.60
C ASN A 410 51.15 -93.32 -28.66
N PRO A 411 50.45 -94.42 -28.32
CA PRO A 411 49.64 -95.17 -29.27
C PRO A 411 48.51 -94.35 -29.91
N GLN A 412 47.94 -93.41 -29.16
CA GLN A 412 46.85 -92.54 -29.62
C GLN A 412 47.31 -91.53 -30.68
N LEU A 413 48.57 -91.10 -30.62
CA LEU A 413 49.13 -90.15 -31.58
C LEU A 413 49.42 -90.84 -32.92
N VAL A 414 49.90 -92.10 -32.88
CA VAL A 414 50.14 -92.91 -34.07
C VAL A 414 48.83 -93.33 -34.75
N ALA A 415 47.75 -93.52 -33.99
CA ALA A 415 46.43 -93.82 -34.55
C ALA A 415 45.79 -92.63 -35.31
N HIS A 416 46.39 -91.44 -35.25
CA HIS A 416 45.86 -90.26 -35.91
C HIS A 416 46.05 -90.34 -37.44
N PRO A 417 45.02 -90.04 -38.26
CA PRO A 417 45.06 -90.24 -39.71
C PRO A 417 46.25 -89.60 -40.43
N GLN A 418 46.67 -88.41 -39.99
CA GLN A 418 47.80 -87.69 -40.59
C GLN A 418 49.17 -88.30 -40.23
N VAL A 419 49.31 -88.85 -39.02
CA VAL A 419 50.55 -89.53 -38.61
C VAL A 419 50.61 -90.90 -39.29
N GLN A 420 49.48 -91.59 -39.43
CA GLN A 420 49.41 -92.84 -40.20
C GLN A 420 49.77 -92.65 -41.66
N ALA A 421 49.38 -91.54 -42.29
CA ALA A 421 49.78 -91.21 -43.66
C ALA A 421 51.31 -91.07 -43.79
N ALA A 422 51.95 -90.32 -42.88
CA ALA A 422 53.40 -90.17 -42.87
C ALA A 422 54.14 -91.50 -42.59
N VAL A 423 53.60 -92.34 -41.70
CA VAL A 423 54.13 -93.70 -41.45
C VAL A 423 53.97 -94.61 -42.67
N ALA A 424 52.84 -94.52 -43.39
CA ALA A 424 52.62 -95.29 -44.61
C ALA A 424 53.60 -94.85 -45.72
N GLU A 425 53.90 -93.56 -45.83
CA GLU A 425 54.94 -93.06 -46.75
C GLU A 425 56.33 -93.62 -46.40
N LEU A 426 56.67 -93.68 -45.12
CA LEU A 426 57.91 -94.33 -44.68
C LEU A 426 57.94 -95.83 -45.04
N GLU A 427 56.83 -96.55 -44.82
CA GLU A 427 56.71 -97.97 -45.17
C GLU A 427 56.85 -98.20 -46.69
N THR A 428 56.36 -97.27 -47.52
CA THR A 428 56.62 -97.33 -48.97
C THR A 428 58.06 -97.04 -49.34
N ALA A 429 58.73 -96.08 -48.68
CA ALA A 429 60.13 -95.76 -48.93
C ALA A 429 61.10 -96.87 -48.48
N LEU A 430 60.71 -97.70 -47.50
CA LEU A 430 61.43 -98.91 -47.09
C LEU A 430 61.27 -100.08 -48.06
N ALA A 431 60.25 -100.04 -48.93
CA ALA A 431 59.96 -101.09 -49.91
C ALA A 431 60.59 -100.84 -51.30
N GLU A 432 61.07 -99.63 -51.56
CA GLU A 432 61.90 -99.23 -52.72
C GLU A 432 63.39 -99.38 -52.44
#